data_AF-A0AAN7P8C3-F1
#
_entry.id   AF-A0AAN7P8C3-F1
#
_cell.length_a   1.000
_cell.length_b   1.000
_cell.length_c   1.000
_cell.angle_alpha   90.00
_cell.angle_beta   90.00
_cell.angle_gamma   90.00
#
_symmetry.space_group_name_H-M   'P 1'
#
loop_
_entity.id
_entity.type
_entity.pdbx_description
1 polymer ?
#
loop_
_entity_poly.entity_id
_entity_poly.type
_entity_poly.pdbx_seq_one_letter_code
_entity_poly.pdbx_strand_id
1 'polypeptide(L)'
;MKLSSRGRGCCVAGSRERGPPPRSPFVHQLRLSPLEKAKIAFMTLTLFPIRLFFAAFMMLLAWPFAFIASMGSDEQELEKPLSWWRKIVDILLKAIMRMMWLAGGFHWINVKGRRALPAEAAILTVAPHSSYFDAIPVTMTFASIVMKAESKDIPVWGTLIKYIRPVFVSRSDQDSRRKTVEEIKRRAQSDGKWPQVLYTTTV
;
A
#
# COMPACT_ATOMS: atom_id res chain seq x y z
N MET A 1 -21.97 -10.16 63.80
CA MET A 1 -23.19 -10.97 64.05
C MET A 1 -24.09 -10.89 62.82
N LYS A 2 -24.09 -11.91 61.95
CA LYS A 2 -25.13 -12.19 60.95
C LYS A 2 -24.92 -13.60 60.40
N LEU A 3 -26.03 -14.31 60.29
CA LEU A 3 -26.17 -15.76 60.41
C LEU A 3 -25.80 -16.52 59.14
N SER A 4 -25.08 -17.63 59.34
CA SER A 4 -24.85 -18.68 58.35
C SER A 4 -26.04 -19.63 58.35
N SER A 5 -26.68 -19.78 57.19
CA SER A 5 -27.60 -20.89 56.92
C SER A 5 -27.45 -21.33 55.47
N ARG A 6 -27.17 -22.63 55.29
CA ARG A 6 -27.44 -23.52 54.15
C ARG A 6 -26.38 -24.63 54.20
N GLY A 7 -26.70 -25.89 54.40
CA GLY A 7 -27.82 -26.61 53.80
C GLY A 7 -27.22 -27.53 52.75
N ARG A 8 -27.11 -28.81 53.12
CA ARG A 8 -26.64 -29.95 52.33
C ARG A 8 -27.27 -30.00 50.93
N GLY A 9 -26.52 -30.51 49.95
CA GLY A 9 -27.10 -30.92 48.67
C GLY A 9 -26.06 -31.18 47.59
N CYS A 10 -25.59 -32.43 47.55
CA CYS A 10 -24.72 -33.00 46.53
C CYS A 10 -25.38 -32.90 45.14
N CYS A 11 -24.62 -32.46 44.11
CA CYS A 11 -24.81 -32.85 42.71
C CYS A 11 -23.50 -32.62 41.97
N VAL A 12 -22.86 -33.73 41.60
CA VAL A 12 -21.66 -33.80 40.77
C VAL A 12 -22.02 -33.30 39.37
N ALA A 13 -21.57 -32.09 39.02
CA ALA A 13 -21.65 -31.59 37.65
C ALA A 13 -20.26 -31.71 37.02
N GLY A 14 -20.15 -32.61 36.05
CA GLY A 14 -18.91 -32.99 35.40
C GLY A 14 -18.10 -31.80 34.90
N SER A 15 -16.79 -31.91 35.10
CA SER A 15 -15.76 -31.13 34.43
C SER A 15 -15.93 -31.25 32.91
N ARG A 16 -16.73 -30.36 32.32
CA ARG A 16 -16.64 -30.06 30.89
C ARG A 16 -15.23 -29.56 30.65
N GLU A 17 -14.41 -30.38 30.00
CA GLU A 17 -13.18 -29.93 29.37
C GLU A 17 -13.53 -28.70 28.52
N ARG A 18 -13.07 -27.52 28.96
CA ARG A 18 -13.10 -26.33 28.12
C ARG A 18 -12.15 -26.63 26.98
N GLY A 19 -12.70 -26.95 25.81
CA GLY A 19 -11.95 -27.00 24.57
C GLY A 19 -11.12 -25.71 24.41
N PRO A 20 -10.02 -25.77 23.65
CA PRO A 20 -9.12 -24.63 23.53
C PRO A 20 -9.91 -23.37 23.12
N PRO A 21 -9.66 -22.22 23.76
CA PRO A 21 -10.41 -21.01 23.48
C PRO A 21 -10.36 -20.70 21.97
N PRO A 22 -11.45 -20.16 21.38
CA PRO A 22 -11.49 -19.83 19.97
C PRO A 22 -10.25 -19.00 19.59
N ARG A 23 -9.50 -19.45 18.58
CA ARG A 23 -8.34 -18.70 18.08
C ARG A 23 -8.84 -17.38 17.51
N SER A 24 -8.64 -16.29 18.24
CA SER A 24 -8.94 -14.95 17.76
C SER A 24 -8.01 -14.62 16.59
N PRO A 25 -8.54 -14.19 15.42
CA PRO A 25 -7.72 -13.76 14.30
C PRO A 25 -6.92 -12.47 14.62
N PHE A 26 -7.23 -11.81 15.73
CA PHE A 26 -6.57 -10.59 16.19
C PHE A 26 -5.45 -10.84 17.21
N VAL A 27 -5.23 -12.09 17.63
CA VAL A 27 -4.19 -12.45 18.60
C VAL A 27 -3.26 -13.49 17.99
N HIS A 28 -2.09 -13.03 17.53
CA HIS A 28 -1.05 -13.91 17.01
C HIS A 28 -0.01 -14.21 18.11
N GLN A 29 -0.07 -15.42 18.69
CA GLN A 29 0.92 -15.86 19.69
C GLN A 29 2.07 -16.61 19.00
N LEU A 30 3.20 -15.92 18.78
CA LEU A 30 4.43 -16.51 18.25
C LEU A 30 5.21 -17.21 19.37
N ARG A 31 5.11 -18.54 19.46
CA ARG A 31 5.97 -19.37 20.33
C ARG A 31 7.20 -19.81 19.56
N LEU A 32 8.25 -18.99 19.57
CA LEU A 32 9.52 -19.27 18.89
C LEU A 32 10.50 -19.97 19.82
N SER A 33 11.07 -21.09 19.39
CA SER A 33 12.17 -21.78 20.07
C SER A 33 13.45 -20.93 20.06
N PRO A 34 14.41 -21.16 20.98
CA PRO A 34 15.67 -20.42 21.00
C PRO A 34 16.47 -20.53 19.68
N LEU A 35 16.42 -21.69 19.02
CA LEU A 35 17.06 -21.91 17.72
C LEU A 35 16.39 -21.11 16.59
N GLU A 36 15.06 -21.03 16.58
CA GLU A 36 14.34 -20.20 15.62
C GLU A 36 14.63 -18.71 15.84
N LYS A 37 14.72 -18.26 17.08
CA LYS A 37 15.14 -16.88 17.40
C LYS A 37 16.55 -16.59 16.92
N ALA A 38 17.50 -17.51 17.12
CA ALA A 38 18.87 -17.37 16.64
C ALA A 38 18.93 -17.33 15.10
N LYS A 39 18.18 -18.20 14.42
CA LYS A 39 18.07 -18.20 12.95
C LYS A 39 17.47 -16.89 12.43
N ILE A 40 16.40 -16.39 13.04
CA ILE A 40 15.78 -15.12 12.67
C ILE A 40 16.74 -13.96 12.91
N ALA A 41 17.49 -13.96 14.02
CA ALA A 41 18.48 -12.93 14.31
C ALA A 41 19.60 -12.93 13.26
N PHE A 42 20.13 -14.09 12.91
CA PHE A 42 21.16 -14.23 11.88
C PHE A 42 20.66 -13.82 10.49
N MET A 43 19.47 -14.28 10.09
CA MET A 43 18.87 -13.91 8.81
C MET A 43 18.54 -12.42 8.74
N THR A 44 18.07 -11.83 9.84
CA THR A 44 17.86 -10.38 9.92
C THR A 44 19.18 -9.64 9.79
N LEU A 45 20.23 -10.02 10.53
CA LEU A 45 21.51 -9.31 10.49
C LEU A 45 22.20 -9.37 9.11
N THR A 46 22.03 -10.46 8.37
CA THR A 46 22.71 -10.68 7.09
C THR A 46 21.84 -10.33 5.88
N LEU A 47 20.60 -10.83 5.80
CA LEU A 47 19.74 -10.64 4.63
C LEU A 47 19.06 -9.27 4.63
N PHE A 48 18.73 -8.70 5.78
CA PHE A 48 18.12 -7.37 5.84
C PHE A 48 19.00 -6.28 5.22
N PRO A 49 20.29 -6.11 5.57
CA PRO A 49 21.10 -5.06 4.96
C PRO A 49 21.30 -5.28 3.46
N ILE A 50 21.45 -6.52 3.01
CA ILE A 50 21.57 -6.85 1.57
C ILE A 50 20.30 -6.44 0.83
N ARG A 51 19.12 -6.79 1.37
CA ARG A 51 17.81 -6.43 0.79
C ARG A 51 17.59 -4.92 0.80
N LEU A 52 17.96 -4.25 1.89
CA LEU A 52 17.85 -2.80 2.00
C LEU A 52 18.74 -2.08 0.99
N PHE A 53 19.99 -2.53 0.84
CA PHE A 53 20.91 -2.01 -0.16
C PHE A 53 20.36 -2.18 -1.57
N PHE A 54 19.88 -3.37 -1.92
CA PHE A 54 19.29 -3.62 -3.23
C PHE A 54 18.03 -2.79 -3.48
N ALA A 55 17.15 -2.65 -2.49
CA ALA A 55 15.97 -1.80 -2.59
C ALA A 55 16.33 -0.32 -2.80
N ALA A 56 17.32 0.19 -2.07
CA ALA A 56 17.83 1.55 -2.24
C ALA A 56 18.46 1.75 -3.63
N PHE A 57 19.25 0.79 -4.11
CA PHE A 57 19.83 0.81 -5.45
C PHE A 57 18.76 0.85 -6.54
N MET A 58 17.73 0.00 -6.45
CA MET A 58 16.60 0.00 -7.40
C MET A 58 15.83 1.33 -7.36
N MET A 59 15.64 1.92 -6.18
CA MET A 59 15.00 3.22 -6.02
C MET A 59 15.80 4.35 -6.71
N LEU A 60 17.11 4.38 -6.51
CA LEU A 60 18.00 5.34 -7.16
C LEU A 60 18.05 5.13 -8.68
N LEU A 61 17.92 3.89 -9.15
CA LEU A 61 17.84 3.57 -10.57
C LEU A 61 16.50 4.02 -11.19
N ALA A 62 15.38 3.92 -10.46
CA ALA A 62 14.07 4.37 -10.93
C ALA A 62 13.99 5.89 -11.08
N TRP A 63 14.66 6.63 -10.19
CA TRP A 63 14.62 8.08 -10.12
C TRP A 63 14.95 8.83 -11.43
N PRO A 64 16.07 8.57 -12.13
CA PRO A 64 16.39 9.29 -13.37
C PRO A 64 15.35 9.06 -14.46
N PHE A 65 14.78 7.85 -14.58
CA PHE A 65 13.72 7.57 -15.54
C PHE A 65 12.44 8.36 -15.23
N ALA A 66 12.04 8.38 -13.96
CA ALA A 66 10.90 9.17 -13.51
C ALA A 66 11.13 10.67 -13.69
N PHE A 67 12.35 11.15 -13.46
CA PHE A 67 12.73 12.55 -13.64
C PHE A 67 12.65 12.97 -15.12
N ILE A 68 13.28 12.23 -16.02
CA ILE A 68 13.27 12.50 -17.46
C ILE A 68 11.83 12.50 -17.99
N ALA A 69 11.03 11.51 -17.60
CA ALA A 69 9.66 11.42 -18.04
C ALA A 69 8.73 12.47 -17.41
N SER A 70 9.10 13.03 -16.25
CA SER A 70 8.39 14.15 -15.63
C SER A 70 8.75 15.48 -16.30
N MET A 71 10.02 15.71 -16.66
CA MET A 71 10.48 16.93 -17.33
C MET A 71 9.82 17.17 -18.69
N GLY A 72 9.56 16.10 -19.46
CA GLY A 72 8.89 16.20 -20.76
C GLY A 72 7.35 16.28 -20.69
N SER A 73 6.78 16.56 -19.51
CA SER A 73 5.33 16.66 -19.31
C SER A 73 4.95 18.13 -19.18
N ASP A 74 4.63 18.79 -20.29
CA ASP A 74 3.92 20.06 -20.20
C ASP A 74 2.50 19.80 -19.68
N GLU A 75 1.92 20.70 -18.89
CA GLU A 75 0.59 20.53 -18.30
C GLU A 75 -0.52 20.37 -19.37
N GLN A 76 -0.22 20.75 -20.62
CA GLN A 76 -1.11 20.60 -21.79
C GLN A 76 -0.95 19.27 -22.55
N GLU A 77 0.15 18.53 -22.37
CA GLU A 77 0.33 17.17 -22.93
C GLU A 77 -0.47 16.11 -22.14
N LEU A 78 -1.19 16.49 -21.08
CA LEU A 78 -1.98 15.59 -20.23
C LEU A 78 -3.23 15.02 -20.92
N GLU A 79 -3.70 15.62 -22.02
CA GLU A 79 -4.86 15.14 -22.79
C GLU A 79 -4.47 14.22 -23.96
N LYS A 80 -3.19 14.12 -24.29
CA LYS A 80 -2.73 13.29 -25.41
C LYS A 80 -2.46 11.86 -24.95
N PRO A 81 -2.74 10.85 -25.81
CA PRO A 81 -2.42 9.46 -25.49
C PRO A 81 -0.93 9.34 -25.18
N LEU A 82 -0.60 8.59 -24.11
CA LEU A 82 0.78 8.35 -23.68
C LEU A 82 1.63 7.97 -24.89
N SER A 83 2.60 8.84 -25.21
CA SER A 83 3.53 8.60 -26.30
C SER A 83 4.23 7.25 -26.09
N TRP A 84 4.54 6.55 -27.18
CA TRP A 84 5.09 5.21 -27.16
C TRP A 84 6.35 5.07 -26.27
N TRP A 85 7.19 6.10 -26.22
CA TRP A 85 8.36 6.15 -25.32
C TRP A 85 7.97 6.18 -23.84
N ARG A 86 6.86 6.84 -23.46
CA ARG A 86 6.35 6.83 -22.08
C ARG A 86 5.86 5.46 -21.68
N LYS A 87 5.25 4.70 -22.60
CA LYS A 87 4.85 3.32 -22.33
C LYS A 87 6.06 2.43 -22.03
N ILE A 88 7.18 2.66 -22.72
CA ILE A 88 8.45 1.95 -22.46
C ILE A 88 8.97 2.33 -21.07
N VAL A 89 9.00 3.62 -20.74
CA VAL A 89 9.39 4.08 -19.39
C VAL A 89 8.48 3.53 -18.31
N ASP A 90 7.17 3.45 -18.55
CA ASP A 90 6.20 2.85 -17.63
C ASP A 90 6.51 1.38 -17.37
N ILE A 91 6.76 0.61 -18.42
CA ILE A 91 7.10 -0.82 -18.30
C ILE A 91 8.41 -0.98 -17.52
N LEU A 92 9.41 -0.16 -17.82
CA LEU A 92 10.70 -0.18 -17.14
C LEU A 92 10.57 0.17 -15.66
N LEU A 93 9.86 1.26 -15.33
CA LEU A 93 9.62 1.66 -13.95
C LEU A 93 8.82 0.60 -13.18
N LYS A 94 7.78 0.00 -13.80
CA LYS A 94 7.05 -1.12 -13.20
C LYS A 94 7.97 -2.30 -12.90
N ALA A 95 8.87 -2.64 -13.82
CA ALA A 95 9.84 -3.71 -13.63
C ALA A 95 10.80 -3.40 -12.46
N ILE A 96 11.35 -2.18 -12.40
CA ILE A 96 12.24 -1.75 -11.31
C ILE A 96 11.51 -1.78 -9.97
N MET A 97 10.30 -1.22 -9.89
CA MET A 97 9.50 -1.25 -8.67
C MET A 97 9.15 -2.68 -8.27
N ARG A 98 8.87 -3.57 -9.24
CA ARG A 98 8.63 -4.99 -8.97
C ARG A 98 9.87 -5.68 -8.38
N MET A 99 11.07 -5.38 -8.88
CA MET A 99 12.33 -5.88 -8.35
C MET A 99 12.61 -5.37 -6.93
N MET A 100 12.27 -4.11 -6.64
CA MET A 100 12.34 -3.57 -5.29
C MET A 100 11.42 -4.34 -4.32
N TRP A 101 10.17 -4.62 -4.71
CA TRP A 101 9.24 -5.40 -3.88
C TRP A 101 9.67 -6.85 -3.71
N LEU A 102 10.29 -7.45 -4.74
CA LEU A 102 10.92 -8.76 -4.64
C LEU A 102 12.01 -8.77 -3.55
N ALA A 103 12.91 -7.78 -3.56
CA ALA A 103 13.91 -7.64 -2.50
C ALA A 103 13.29 -7.39 -1.12
N GLY A 104 12.16 -6.67 -1.06
CA GLY A 104 11.37 -6.48 0.15
C GLY A 104 10.69 -7.75 0.70
N GLY A 105 10.77 -8.89 0.00
CA GLY A 105 10.17 -10.16 0.41
C GLY A 105 8.78 -10.43 -0.19
N PHE A 106 8.24 -9.52 -1.00
CA PHE A 106 6.96 -9.71 -1.71
C PHE A 106 7.19 -10.45 -3.01
N HIS A 107 7.50 -11.74 -2.90
CA HIS A 107 7.81 -12.56 -4.07
C HIS A 107 6.56 -12.91 -4.86
N TRP A 108 5.46 -13.18 -4.16
CA TRP A 108 4.21 -13.63 -4.74
C TRP A 108 3.08 -12.71 -4.33
N ILE A 109 2.38 -12.15 -5.31
CA ILE A 109 1.20 -11.30 -5.11
C ILE A 109 0.07 -11.98 -5.87
N ASN A 110 -0.85 -12.58 -5.14
CA ASN A 110 -2.01 -13.23 -5.74
C ASN A 110 -3.13 -12.21 -5.91
N VAL A 111 -3.49 -11.93 -7.16
CA VAL A 111 -4.65 -11.11 -7.49
C VAL A 111 -5.85 -12.04 -7.65
N LYS A 112 -6.89 -11.80 -6.84
CA LYS A 112 -8.17 -12.51 -6.97
C LYS A 112 -9.15 -11.64 -7.76
N GLY A 113 -9.82 -12.23 -8.73
CA GLY A 113 -10.77 -11.54 -9.62
C GLY A 113 -10.08 -10.84 -10.79
N ARG A 114 -10.84 -10.01 -11.50
CA ARG A 114 -10.38 -9.23 -12.65
C ARG A 114 -10.23 -7.77 -12.26
N ARG A 115 -9.08 -7.16 -12.58
CA ARG A 115 -8.88 -5.73 -12.45
C ARG A 115 -9.80 -5.00 -13.45
N ALA A 116 -10.59 -4.06 -12.94
CA ALA A 116 -11.39 -3.15 -13.77
C ALA A 116 -10.51 -2.18 -14.55
N LEU A 117 -10.86 -1.94 -15.81
CA LEU A 117 -10.20 -0.94 -16.65
C LEU A 117 -10.56 0.49 -16.19
N PRO A 118 -9.73 1.50 -16.50
CA PRO A 118 -10.05 2.90 -16.18
C PRO A 118 -11.41 3.37 -16.72
N ALA A 119 -11.85 2.84 -17.86
CA ALA A 119 -13.17 3.14 -18.45
C ALA A 119 -14.34 2.47 -17.70
N GLU A 120 -14.12 1.30 -17.08
CA GLU A 120 -15.15 0.59 -16.31
C GLU A 120 -15.26 1.14 -14.89
N ALA A 121 -14.11 1.45 -14.28
CA ALA A 121 -14.04 2.00 -12.94
C ALA A 121 -12.90 3.03 -12.87
N ALA A 122 -13.25 4.31 -12.83
CA ALA A 122 -12.27 5.38 -12.72
C ALA A 122 -11.68 5.51 -11.30
N ILE A 123 -12.32 4.90 -10.29
CA ILE A 123 -11.92 4.97 -8.89
C ILE A 123 -11.52 3.57 -8.39
N LEU A 124 -10.35 3.48 -7.76
CA LEU A 124 -9.87 2.30 -7.06
C LEU A 124 -9.82 2.57 -5.55
N THR A 125 -10.16 1.57 -4.75
CA THR A 125 -10.06 1.64 -3.29
C THR A 125 -9.08 0.58 -2.78
N VAL A 126 -8.24 0.98 -1.83
CA VAL A 126 -7.33 0.11 -1.09
C VAL A 126 -7.77 0.13 0.37
N ALA A 127 -8.11 -1.05 0.88
CA ALA A 127 -8.59 -1.25 2.24
C ALA A 127 -8.09 -2.60 2.78
N PRO A 128 -7.76 -2.70 4.08
CA PRO A 128 -7.65 -1.60 5.04
C PRO A 128 -6.33 -0.83 4.87
N HIS A 129 -6.35 0.51 5.01
CA HIS A 129 -5.14 1.35 5.05
C HIS A 129 -4.36 1.13 6.36
N SER A 130 -3.65 0.01 6.40
CA SER A 130 -3.03 -0.53 7.62
C SER A 130 -1.52 -0.63 7.53
N SER A 131 -0.95 -0.50 6.33
CA SER A 131 0.49 -0.64 6.10
C SER A 131 0.96 0.18 4.90
N TYR A 132 2.26 0.50 4.90
CA TYR A 132 2.97 1.03 3.73
C TYR A 132 2.94 0.11 2.50
N PHE A 133 2.55 -1.16 2.66
CA PHE A 133 2.37 -2.10 1.56
C PHE A 133 1.26 -1.72 0.57
N ASP A 134 0.43 -0.73 0.90
CA ASP A 134 -0.53 -0.13 -0.04
C ASP A 134 0.15 0.54 -1.24
N ALA A 135 1.46 0.79 -1.17
CA ALA A 135 2.24 1.23 -2.32
C ALA A 135 2.45 0.13 -3.38
N ILE A 136 2.28 -1.15 -3.04
CA ILE A 136 2.38 -2.27 -4.00
C ILE A 136 1.33 -2.14 -5.12
N PRO A 137 0.02 -2.11 -4.83
CA PRO A 137 -0.98 -1.95 -5.90
C PRO A 137 -0.80 -0.62 -6.65
N VAL A 138 -0.37 0.46 -6.00
CA VAL A 138 -0.09 1.75 -6.65
C VAL A 138 1.01 1.60 -7.70
N THR A 139 2.14 0.98 -7.34
CA THR A 139 3.29 0.82 -8.23
C THR A 139 3.06 -0.20 -9.35
N MET A 140 2.17 -1.18 -9.15
CA MET A 140 1.74 -2.10 -10.20
C MET A 140 0.78 -1.44 -11.21
N THR A 141 -0.07 -0.54 -10.74
CA THR A 141 -1.16 0.04 -11.53
C THR A 141 -0.83 1.41 -12.14
N PHE A 142 0.16 2.13 -11.58
CA PHE A 142 0.35 3.57 -11.73
C PHE A 142 -0.94 4.37 -11.57
N ALA A 143 -1.81 3.93 -10.65
CA ALA A 143 -2.97 4.71 -10.27
C ALA A 143 -2.53 6.04 -9.64
N SER A 144 -3.29 7.09 -9.93
CA SER A 144 -3.11 8.39 -9.31
C SER A 144 -3.56 8.30 -7.86
N ILE A 145 -2.68 8.62 -6.92
CA ILE A 145 -3.04 8.58 -5.49
C ILE A 145 -3.40 9.97 -4.97
N VAL A 146 -4.35 10.02 -4.05
CA VAL A 146 -4.62 11.23 -3.28
C VAL A 146 -3.64 11.27 -2.12
N MET A 147 -2.81 12.31 -2.05
CA MET A 147 -1.77 12.39 -1.02
C MET A 147 -1.55 13.80 -0.49
N LYS A 148 -0.93 13.88 0.69
CA LYS A 148 -0.57 15.15 1.32
C LYS A 148 0.46 15.88 0.44
N ALA A 149 0.26 17.19 0.26
CA ALA A 149 1.16 18.01 -0.55
C ALA A 149 2.64 17.92 -0.11
N GLU A 150 2.91 17.75 1.18
CA GLU A 150 4.27 17.63 1.76
C GLU A 150 5.05 16.41 1.27
N SER A 151 4.36 15.35 0.82
CA SER A 151 5.03 14.13 0.32
C SER A 151 5.82 14.37 -0.98
N LYS A 152 5.57 15.48 -1.69
CA LYS A 152 6.29 15.85 -2.91
C LYS A 152 7.69 16.41 -2.64
N ASP A 153 7.97 16.82 -1.40
CA ASP A 153 9.19 17.54 -1.03
C ASP A 153 10.31 16.59 -0.57
N ILE A 154 10.02 15.29 -0.46
CA ILE A 154 11.02 14.26 -0.15
C ILE A 154 11.94 14.09 -1.38
N PRO A 155 13.27 14.29 -1.25
CA PRO A 155 14.18 14.09 -2.38
C PRO A 155 14.12 12.65 -2.88
N VAL A 156 14.28 12.46 -4.19
CA VAL A 156 14.11 11.18 -4.91
C VAL A 156 12.65 10.70 -4.96
N TRP A 157 12.01 10.49 -3.80
CA TRP A 157 10.63 10.02 -3.69
C TRP A 157 9.62 10.97 -4.32
N GLY A 158 9.78 12.28 -4.11
CA GLY A 158 8.90 13.31 -4.66
C GLY A 158 8.83 13.30 -6.19
N THR A 159 9.90 12.85 -6.87
CA THR A 159 9.92 12.76 -8.33
C THR A 159 9.11 11.56 -8.84
N LEU A 160 9.26 10.40 -8.19
CA LEU A 160 8.44 9.21 -8.48
C LEU A 160 6.97 9.44 -8.15
N ILE A 161 6.71 10.18 -7.08
CA ILE A 161 5.38 10.62 -6.70
C ILE A 161 4.81 11.53 -7.78
N LYS A 162 5.53 12.56 -8.24
CA LYS A 162 5.05 13.43 -9.33
C LYS A 162 4.76 12.65 -10.61
N TYR A 163 5.54 11.60 -10.89
CA TYR A 163 5.35 10.75 -12.07
C TYR A 163 3.97 10.08 -12.12
N ILE A 164 3.47 9.58 -10.99
CA ILE A 164 2.14 8.93 -10.91
C ILE A 164 0.96 9.93 -10.88
N ARG A 165 1.23 11.22 -11.11
CA ARG A 165 0.24 12.31 -11.23
C ARG A 165 -0.76 12.34 -10.06
N PRO A 166 -0.30 12.40 -8.80
CA PRO A 166 -1.17 12.38 -7.63
C PRO A 166 -2.08 13.61 -7.60
N VAL A 167 -3.23 13.46 -6.95
CA VAL A 167 -4.06 14.61 -6.59
C VAL A 167 -3.62 15.05 -5.20
N PHE A 168 -2.98 16.21 -5.12
CA PHE A 168 -2.45 16.72 -3.86
C PHE A 168 -3.54 17.41 -3.04
N VAL A 169 -3.64 17.04 -1.76
CA VAL A 169 -4.49 17.70 -0.77
C VAL A 169 -3.60 18.48 0.18
N SER A 170 -3.89 19.77 0.36
CA SER A 170 -3.29 20.57 1.43
C SER A 170 -4.21 20.56 2.66
N ARG A 171 -3.65 20.58 3.86
CA ARG A 171 -4.43 20.75 5.09
C ARG A 171 -4.54 22.21 5.52
N SER A 172 -3.64 23.07 5.04
CA SER A 172 -3.57 24.50 5.38
C SER A 172 -4.48 25.38 4.51
N ASP A 173 -4.91 24.89 3.34
CA ASP A 173 -5.81 25.59 2.43
C ASP A 173 -7.20 24.93 2.47
N GLN A 174 -8.22 25.66 2.94
CA GLN A 174 -9.60 25.17 2.99
C GLN A 174 -10.19 24.90 1.59
N ASP A 175 -9.77 25.66 0.57
CA ASP A 175 -10.24 25.46 -0.82
C ASP A 175 -9.59 24.25 -1.48
N SER A 176 -8.44 23.77 -0.97
CA SER A 176 -7.74 22.64 -1.57
C SER A 176 -8.56 21.35 -1.55
N ARG A 177 -9.44 21.17 -0.55
CA ARG A 177 -10.36 20.02 -0.49
C ARG A 177 -11.40 20.09 -1.61
N ARG A 178 -11.98 21.26 -1.84
CA ARG A 178 -12.95 21.48 -2.94
C ARG A 178 -12.29 21.26 -4.29
N LYS A 179 -11.12 21.87 -4.52
CA LYS A 179 -10.32 21.70 -5.75
C LYS A 179 -9.94 20.24 -5.99
N THR A 180 -9.59 19.51 -4.94
CA THR A 180 -9.31 18.06 -5.05
C THR A 180 -10.54 17.31 -5.53
N VAL A 181 -11.70 17.54 -4.90
CA VAL A 181 -12.96 16.88 -5.30
C VAL A 181 -13.34 17.22 -6.74
N GLU A 182 -13.17 18.47 -7.17
CA GLU A 182 -13.41 18.90 -8.55
C GLU A 182 -12.46 18.20 -9.53
N GLU A 183 -11.17 18.12 -9.21
CA GLU A 183 -10.19 17.43 -10.05
C GLU A 183 -10.43 15.92 -10.13
N ILE A 184 -10.85 15.30 -9.03
CA ILE A 184 -11.28 13.89 -9.02
C ILE A 184 -12.48 13.70 -9.93
N LYS A 185 -13.52 14.53 -9.80
CA LYS A 185 -14.73 14.45 -10.64
C LYS A 185 -14.36 14.59 -12.11
N ARG A 186 -13.51 15.56 -12.45
CA ARG A 186 -13.01 15.79 -13.82
C ARG A 186 -12.30 14.56 -14.37
N ARG A 187 -11.42 13.92 -13.59
CA ARG A 187 -10.71 12.69 -14.00
C ARG A 187 -11.65 11.49 -14.11
N ALA A 188 -12.60 11.36 -13.19
CA ALA A 188 -13.56 10.26 -13.19
C ALA A 188 -14.50 10.30 -14.40
N GLN A 189 -14.85 11.50 -14.88
CA GLN A 189 -15.73 11.72 -16.03
C GLN A 189 -15.01 11.71 -17.38
N SER A 190 -13.71 11.36 -17.41
CA SER A 190 -12.88 11.44 -18.61
C SER A 190 -12.90 10.20 -19.51
N ASP A 191 -13.85 9.28 -19.28
CA ASP A 191 -14.04 8.03 -20.04
C ASP A 191 -12.75 7.19 -20.19
N GLY A 192 -12.00 7.07 -19.08
CA GLY A 192 -10.77 6.28 -19.02
C GLY A 192 -9.53 6.90 -19.66
N LYS A 193 -9.58 8.17 -20.11
CA LYS A 193 -8.39 8.90 -20.59
C LYS A 193 -7.37 9.15 -19.48
N TRP A 194 -7.83 9.26 -18.23
CA TRP A 194 -6.96 9.44 -17.07
C TRP A 194 -6.68 8.13 -16.33
N PRO A 195 -5.50 8.00 -15.69
CA PRO A 195 -5.24 6.92 -14.76
C PRO A 195 -6.30 6.87 -13.66
N GLN A 196 -6.63 5.67 -13.21
CA GLN A 196 -7.56 5.46 -12.10
C GLN A 196 -7.11 6.22 -10.86
N VAL A 197 -8.05 6.87 -10.17
CA VAL A 197 -7.79 7.56 -8.91
C VAL A 197 -7.93 6.57 -7.76
N LEU A 198 -6.88 6.38 -6.99
CA LEU A 198 -6.80 5.44 -5.88
C LEU A 198 -6.98 6.15 -4.54
N TYR A 199 -7.92 5.63 -3.75
CA TYR A 199 -8.18 6.02 -2.36
C TYR A 199 -7.76 4.93 -1.42
N THR A 200 -7.07 5.31 -0.35
CA THR A 200 -6.86 4.44 0.79
C THR A 200 -7.95 4.73 1.83
N THR A 201 -8.55 3.68 2.39
CA THR A 201 -9.57 3.81 3.42
C THR A 201 -9.22 2.94 4.62
N THR A 202 -9.25 3.53 5.81
CA THR A 202 -9.26 2.81 7.09
C THR A 202 -10.69 2.33 7.35
N VAL A 203 -10.85 1.02 7.50
CA VAL A 203 -12.12 0.37 7.87
C VAL A 203 -12.34 0.50 9.37
#